data_AF-A0A972V375-F1
#
_entry.id   AF-A0A972V375-F1
#
_cell.length_a   1.000
_cell.length_b   1.000
_cell.length_c   1.000
_cell.angle_alpha   90.00
_cell.angle_beta   90.00
_cell.angle_gamma   90.00
#
_symmetry.space_group_name_H-M   'P 1'
#
loop_
_entity.id
_entity.type
_entity.pdbx_description
1 polymer ?
#
loop_
_entity_poly.entity_id
_entity_poly.type
_entity_poly.pdbx_seq_one_letter_code
_entity_poly.pdbx_strand_id
1 'polypeptide(L)'
;MNKPNINKKGFILIASYMVIAVIVILATGFAARSIGEQRAANKERDSIQSLWLAEAGLDKAISSLASTSLTGSLGNGNYSTQTSSISSTRFLITSTGGVPDSDTTNPDNATRVITAIVEQPMNQADPSGVTSAIAANGDVEIKGGATVNGDVDENAIFDFEETFGISKETMRNNATNLYTNPENNVTPVTNITWADVDPEDEMTISDSNWTGSGILIVNGDARITGGNFSGIIWVVGSLWISGNPVLDGAIFVECGTEFDTTVTGNPTVSFDGDSISGVFGYLPSDLPPQLISWKEN
;
A
#
# COMPACT_ATOMS: atom_id res chain seq x y z
N MET A 1 -23.93 92.86 -35.79
CA MET A 1 -23.46 91.66 -35.04
C MET A 1 -23.00 90.64 -36.08
N ASN A 2 -21.71 90.64 -36.43
CA ASN A 2 -21.19 89.76 -37.48
C ASN A 2 -21.18 88.31 -36.99
N LYS A 3 -21.99 87.46 -37.62
CA LYS A 3 -22.02 86.03 -37.36
C LYS A 3 -20.70 85.45 -37.91
N PRO A 4 -19.80 84.91 -37.06
CA PRO A 4 -18.54 84.36 -37.54
C PRO A 4 -18.83 83.23 -38.53
N ASN A 5 -18.28 83.34 -39.74
CA ASN A 5 -18.36 82.31 -40.77
C ASN A 5 -17.45 81.15 -40.35
N ILE A 6 -17.99 80.22 -39.56
CA ILE A 6 -17.28 79.00 -39.20
C ILE A 6 -16.99 78.23 -40.49
N ASN A 7 -15.70 77.97 -40.73
CA ASN A 7 -15.23 77.31 -41.94
C ASN A 7 -15.60 75.82 -41.87
N LYS A 8 -16.79 75.47 -42.36
CA LYS A 8 -17.44 74.15 -42.21
C LYS A 8 -16.53 72.97 -42.61
N LYS A 9 -15.63 73.18 -43.57
CA LYS A 9 -14.67 72.17 -44.03
C LYS A 9 -13.64 71.79 -42.95
N GLY A 10 -13.15 72.76 -42.19
CA GLY A 10 -12.20 72.50 -41.10
C GLY A 10 -12.85 71.77 -39.93
N PHE A 11 -14.10 72.10 -39.62
CA PHE A 11 -14.86 71.42 -38.58
C PHE A 11 -15.08 69.93 -38.89
N ILE A 12 -15.46 69.60 -40.13
CA ILE A 12 -15.67 68.20 -40.57
C ILE A 12 -14.39 67.38 -40.46
N LEU A 13 -13.25 67.96 -40.85
CA LEU A 13 -11.95 67.29 -40.77
C LEU A 13 -11.60 66.96 -39.31
N ILE A 14 -11.72 67.92 -38.41
CA ILE A 14 -11.44 67.73 -36.97
C ILE A 14 -12.38 66.67 -36.39
N ALA A 15 -13.68 66.73 -36.72
CA ALA A 15 -14.65 65.74 -36.26
C ALA A 15 -14.29 64.33 -36.76
N SER A 16 -13.87 64.19 -38.02
CA SER A 16 -13.45 62.88 -38.57
C SER A 16 -12.22 62.32 -37.88
N TYR A 17 -11.21 63.16 -37.59
CA TYR A 17 -10.03 62.73 -36.84
C TYR A 17 -10.36 62.32 -35.40
N MET A 18 -11.26 63.04 -34.72
CA MET A 18 -11.73 62.64 -33.38
C MET A 18 -12.42 61.28 -33.41
N VAL A 19 -13.29 61.02 -34.38
CA VAL A 19 -13.97 59.72 -34.51
C VAL A 19 -12.95 58.60 -34.79
N ILE A 20 -11.99 58.82 -35.69
CA ILE A 20 -10.93 57.85 -35.98
C ILE A 20 -10.09 57.58 -34.72
N ALA A 21 -9.71 58.61 -33.97
CA ALA A 21 -8.94 58.45 -32.74
C ALA A 21 -9.68 57.60 -31.70
N VAL A 22 -10.98 57.84 -31.50
CA VAL A 22 -11.82 57.02 -30.60
C VAL A 22 -11.88 55.57 -31.05
N ILE A 23 -12.07 55.31 -32.35
CA ILE A 23 -12.10 53.94 -32.89
C ILE A 23 -10.76 53.24 -32.68
N VAL A 24 -9.63 53.92 -32.91
CA VAL A 24 -8.30 53.36 -32.70
C VAL A 24 -8.06 53.00 -31.23
N ILE A 25 -8.48 53.86 -30.30
CA ILE A 25 -8.37 53.58 -28.85
C ILE A 25 -9.22 52.35 -28.47
N LEU A 26 -10.45 52.26 -28.97
CA LEU A 26 -11.34 51.12 -28.71
C LEU A 26 -10.78 49.82 -29.32
N ALA A 27 -10.29 49.87 -30.56
CA ALA A 27 -9.68 48.72 -31.23
C ALA A 27 -8.43 48.23 -30.47
N THR A 28 -7.59 49.16 -30.01
CA THR A 28 -6.40 48.84 -29.20
C THR A 28 -6.80 48.18 -27.87
N GLY A 29 -7.82 48.71 -27.20
CA GLY A 29 -8.34 48.11 -25.96
C GLY A 29 -8.89 46.70 -26.15
N PHE A 30 -9.65 46.47 -27.22
CA PHE A 30 -10.16 45.13 -27.56
C PHE A 30 -9.03 44.14 -27.89
N ALA A 31 -8.04 44.56 -28.69
CA ALA A 31 -6.89 43.73 -29.03
C ALA A 31 -6.07 43.36 -27.78
N ALA A 32 -5.80 44.31 -26.89
CA ALA A 32 -5.08 44.06 -25.64
C ALA A 32 -5.82 43.06 -24.73
N ARG A 33 -7.14 43.21 -24.59
CA ARG A 33 -7.98 42.27 -23.84
C ARG A 33 -7.98 40.88 -24.47
N SER A 34 -8.12 40.77 -25.79
CA SER A 34 -8.12 39.50 -26.51
C SER A 34 -6.79 38.75 -26.34
N ILE A 35 -5.65 39.46 -26.42
CA ILE A 35 -4.32 38.88 -26.14
C ILE A 35 -4.23 38.39 -24.68
N GLY A 36 -4.78 39.15 -23.74
CA GLY A 36 -4.82 38.76 -22.33
C GLY A 36 -5.65 37.49 -22.10
N GLU A 37 -6.85 37.43 -22.66
CA GLU A 37 -7.74 36.26 -22.60
C GLU A 37 -7.10 35.05 -23.26
N GLN A 38 -6.45 35.21 -24.42
CA GLN A 38 -5.75 34.13 -25.10
C GLN A 38 -4.58 33.59 -24.27
N ARG A 39 -3.80 34.45 -23.63
CA ARG A 39 -2.70 34.02 -22.75
C ARG A 39 -3.21 33.30 -21.50
N ALA A 40 -4.30 33.80 -20.91
CA ALA A 40 -4.94 33.14 -19.78
C ALA A 40 -5.46 31.75 -20.16
N ALA A 41 -6.17 31.64 -21.29
CA ALA A 41 -6.68 30.38 -21.81
C ALA A 41 -5.57 29.38 -22.15
N ASN A 42 -4.46 29.84 -22.76
CA ASN A 42 -3.31 28.98 -23.02
C ASN A 42 -2.67 28.48 -21.72
N LYS A 43 -2.49 29.35 -20.72
CA LYS A 43 -1.94 28.98 -19.42
C LYS A 43 -2.81 27.95 -18.69
N GLU A 44 -4.13 28.11 -18.75
CA GLU A 44 -5.09 27.17 -18.18
C GLU A 44 -5.02 25.81 -18.90
N ARG A 45 -5.01 25.83 -20.24
CA ARG A 45 -4.84 24.61 -21.04
C ARG A 45 -3.54 23.87 -20.70
N ASP A 46 -2.42 24.59 -20.66
CA ASP A 46 -1.10 24.01 -20.40
C ASP A 46 -1.02 23.49 -18.95
N SER A 47 -1.72 24.13 -18.01
CA SER A 47 -1.87 23.66 -16.62
C SER A 47 -2.69 22.39 -16.48
N ILE A 48 -3.79 22.24 -17.23
CA ILE A 48 -4.59 21.02 -17.21
C ILE A 48 -3.79 19.87 -17.84
N GLN A 49 -3.09 20.16 -18.93
CA GLN A 49 -2.26 19.17 -19.61
C GLN A 49 -1.08 18.70 -18.72
N SER A 50 -0.45 19.60 -17.97
CA SER A 50 0.61 19.20 -17.04
C SER A 50 0.09 18.38 -15.87
N LEU A 51 -1.15 18.60 -15.41
CA LEU A 51 -1.80 17.74 -14.41
C LEU A 51 -1.99 16.32 -14.96
N TRP A 52 -2.56 16.16 -16.16
CA TRP A 52 -2.73 14.84 -16.77
C TRP A 52 -1.40 14.12 -17.03
N LEU A 53 -0.34 14.86 -17.34
CA LEU A 53 1.01 14.29 -17.46
C LEU A 53 1.52 13.78 -16.11
N ALA A 54 1.28 14.53 -15.03
CA ALA A 54 1.64 14.10 -13.68
C ALA A 54 0.86 12.83 -13.28
N GLU A 55 -0.45 12.75 -13.59
CA GLU A 55 -1.28 11.58 -13.35
C GLU A 55 -0.79 10.37 -14.15
N ALA A 56 -0.51 10.53 -15.44
CA ALA A 56 0.01 9.45 -16.28
C ALA A 56 1.39 8.95 -15.80
N GLY A 57 2.23 9.86 -15.31
CA GLY A 57 3.51 9.50 -14.68
C GLY A 57 3.30 8.67 -13.41
N LEU A 58 2.35 9.08 -12.56
CA LEU A 58 1.97 8.36 -11.35
C LEU A 58 1.46 6.95 -11.67
N ASP A 59 0.53 6.81 -12.61
CA ASP A 59 -0.03 5.51 -13.01
C ASP A 59 1.06 4.58 -13.53
N LYS A 60 1.98 5.10 -14.35
CA LYS A 60 3.12 4.31 -14.83
C LYS A 60 4.04 3.90 -13.69
N ALA A 61 4.33 4.80 -12.76
CA ALA A 61 5.13 4.49 -11.58
C ALA A 61 4.48 3.38 -10.75
N ILE A 62 3.17 3.47 -10.49
CA ILE A 62 2.38 2.42 -9.80
C ILE A 62 2.45 1.09 -10.53
N SER A 63 2.33 1.08 -11.87
CA SER A 63 2.37 -0.18 -12.62
C SER A 63 3.74 -0.86 -12.63
N SER A 64 4.81 -0.07 -12.45
CA SER A 64 6.19 -0.55 -12.56
C SER A 64 6.83 -0.86 -11.21
N LEU A 65 6.45 -0.13 -10.16
CA LEU A 65 6.95 -0.16 -8.78
C LEU A 65 8.47 -0.32 -8.62
N ALA A 66 9.22 0.03 -9.65
CA ALA A 66 10.65 0.08 -9.54
C ALA A 66 10.98 1.27 -8.62
N SER A 67 11.90 1.06 -7.69
CA SER A 67 12.53 2.11 -6.88
C SER A 67 13.37 3.10 -7.71
N THR A 68 13.11 3.19 -9.02
CA THR A 68 13.84 4.01 -9.98
C THR A 68 12.97 5.16 -10.44
N SER A 69 13.60 6.32 -10.60
CA SER A 69 12.96 7.46 -11.25
C SER A 69 12.58 7.09 -12.68
N LEU A 70 11.34 7.38 -13.07
CA LEU A 70 10.89 7.23 -14.43
C LEU A 70 10.76 8.59 -15.10
N THR A 71 11.03 8.63 -16.39
CA THR A 71 10.72 9.78 -17.22
C THR A 71 9.97 9.30 -18.47
N GLY A 72 9.18 10.19 -19.04
CA GLY A 72 8.52 9.93 -20.31
C GLY A 72 7.88 11.18 -20.88
N SER A 73 7.40 11.05 -22.11
CA SER A 73 6.72 12.11 -22.84
C SER A 73 5.36 11.62 -23.34
N LEU A 74 4.39 12.51 -23.35
CA LEU A 74 3.06 12.26 -23.92
C LEU A 74 2.57 13.55 -24.59
N GLY A 75 2.41 13.50 -25.91
CA GLY A 75 2.07 14.69 -26.70
C GLY A 75 3.18 15.75 -26.63
N ASN A 76 2.81 16.98 -26.24
CA ASN A 76 3.71 18.13 -26.19
C ASN A 76 4.34 18.38 -24.81
N GLY A 77 4.30 17.40 -23.90
CA GLY A 77 4.87 17.56 -22.58
C GLY A 77 5.53 16.29 -22.06
N ASN A 78 6.20 16.45 -20.92
CA ASN A 78 6.97 15.42 -20.26
C ASN A 78 6.45 15.19 -18.84
N TYR A 79 6.71 14.01 -18.31
CA TYR A 79 6.56 13.72 -16.91
C TYR A 79 7.85 13.10 -16.37
N SER A 80 8.10 13.31 -15.07
CA SER A 80 9.15 12.65 -14.32
C SER A 80 8.60 12.18 -12.98
N THR A 81 9.04 11.01 -12.52
CA THR A 81 8.65 10.48 -11.21
C THR A 81 9.85 10.19 -10.34
N GLN A 82 9.63 10.28 -9.04
CA GLN A 82 10.56 9.86 -8.00
C GLN A 82 9.80 9.00 -6.99
N THR A 83 10.33 7.80 -6.73
CA THR A 83 9.78 6.86 -5.77
C THR A 83 10.74 6.75 -4.59
N SER A 84 10.23 6.89 -3.37
CA SER A 84 10.98 6.66 -2.13
C SER A 84 10.21 5.74 -1.21
N SER A 85 10.86 4.72 -0.65
CA SER A 85 10.26 3.82 0.34
C SER A 85 10.01 4.55 1.66
N ILE A 86 8.81 4.43 2.19
CA ILE A 86 8.43 4.85 3.55
C ILE A 86 8.62 3.66 4.51
N SER A 87 8.18 2.48 4.09
CA SER A 87 8.37 1.19 4.75
C SER A 87 8.69 0.12 3.71
N SER A 88 8.71 -1.14 4.11
CA SER A 88 8.87 -2.29 3.23
C SER A 88 7.70 -2.46 2.24
N THR A 89 6.49 -2.06 2.63
CA THR A 89 5.26 -2.16 1.83
C THR A 89 4.77 -0.81 1.28
N ARG A 90 5.25 0.32 1.79
CA ARG A 90 4.73 1.65 1.42
C ARG A 90 5.76 2.51 0.71
N PHE A 91 5.32 3.13 -0.38
CA PHE A 91 6.14 3.99 -1.22
C PHE A 91 5.48 5.35 -1.37
N LEU A 92 6.26 6.41 -1.22
CA LEU A 92 5.91 7.76 -1.63
C LEU A 92 6.33 7.95 -3.08
N ILE A 93 5.37 8.20 -3.96
CA ILE A 93 5.60 8.52 -5.37
C ILE A 93 5.32 10.01 -5.56
N THR A 94 6.31 10.74 -6.05
CA THR A 94 6.17 12.12 -6.51
C THR A 94 6.23 12.13 -8.02
N SER A 95 5.19 12.63 -8.69
CA SER A 95 5.12 12.74 -10.15
C SER A 95 4.99 14.21 -10.55
N THR A 96 5.90 14.66 -11.42
CA THR A 96 5.93 16.03 -11.96
C THR A 96 5.62 15.97 -13.43
N GLY A 97 4.50 16.57 -13.83
CA GLY A 97 4.14 16.79 -15.23
C GLY A 97 4.43 18.23 -15.65
N GLY A 98 4.83 18.43 -16.90
CA GLY A 98 5.09 19.77 -17.40
C GLY A 98 4.98 19.93 -18.92
N VAL A 99 4.59 21.15 -19.32
CA VAL A 99 4.43 21.57 -20.72
C VAL A 99 5.20 22.87 -20.94
N PRO A 100 6.10 22.95 -21.94
CA PRO A 100 6.53 21.88 -22.85
C PRO A 100 7.45 20.83 -22.20
N ASP A 101 7.99 21.11 -21.01
CA ASP A 101 8.89 20.21 -20.29
C ASP A 101 8.56 20.18 -18.80
N SER A 102 9.06 19.17 -18.09
CA SER A 102 8.89 18.93 -16.65
C SER A 102 9.87 19.70 -15.74
N ASP A 103 10.75 20.52 -16.32
CA ASP A 103 11.68 21.36 -15.55
C ASP A 103 10.91 22.46 -14.79
N THR A 104 10.89 22.33 -13.47
CA THR A 104 10.22 23.28 -12.55
C THR A 104 10.96 24.59 -12.38
N THR A 105 12.18 24.71 -12.90
CA THR A 105 12.99 25.94 -12.81
C THR A 105 12.71 26.92 -13.94
N ASN A 106 12.10 26.47 -15.03
CA ASN A 106 11.73 27.32 -16.15
C ASN A 106 10.36 27.98 -15.91
N PRO A 107 10.28 29.31 -15.75
CA PRO A 107 9.02 30.01 -15.49
C PRO A 107 8.03 29.98 -16.67
N ASP A 108 8.50 29.64 -17.88
CA ASP A 108 7.65 29.49 -19.06
C ASP A 108 6.95 28.13 -19.11
N ASN A 109 7.36 27.16 -18.27
CA ASN A 109 6.72 25.86 -18.20
C ASN A 109 5.51 25.90 -17.27
N ALA A 110 4.38 25.36 -17.74
CA ALA A 110 3.28 25.01 -16.85
C ALA A 110 3.59 23.67 -16.20
N THR A 111 3.90 23.67 -14.91
CA THR A 111 4.22 22.45 -14.15
C THR A 111 3.17 22.14 -13.09
N ARG A 112 2.97 20.85 -12.83
CA ARG A 112 2.09 20.31 -11.79
C ARG A 112 2.77 19.14 -11.12
N VAL A 113 2.66 19.08 -9.79
CA VAL A 113 3.30 18.05 -8.97
C VAL A 113 2.22 17.33 -8.18
N ILE A 114 2.21 16.02 -8.30
CA ILE A 114 1.33 15.12 -7.55
C ILE A 114 2.20 14.27 -6.64
N THR A 115 1.73 14.05 -5.43
CA THR A 115 2.30 13.11 -4.47
C THR A 115 1.27 12.06 -4.08
N ALA A 116 1.68 10.80 -4.03
CA ALA A 116 0.83 9.69 -3.67
C ALA A 116 1.57 8.72 -2.75
N ILE A 117 0.85 8.15 -1.78
CA ILE A 117 1.33 7.01 -1.00
C ILE A 117 0.66 5.77 -1.57
N VAL A 118 1.49 4.82 -1.99
CA VAL A 118 1.07 3.55 -2.58
C VAL A 118 1.56 2.44 -1.68
N GLU A 119 0.68 1.50 -1.37
CA GLU A 119 1.02 0.27 -0.67
C GLU A 119 1.16 -0.84 -1.70
N GLN A 120 2.37 -1.33 -1.87
CA GLN A 120 2.63 -2.56 -2.61
C GLN A 120 2.80 -3.67 -1.58
N PRO A 121 1.95 -4.70 -1.59
CA PRO A 121 2.26 -5.92 -0.82
C PRO A 121 3.64 -6.39 -1.27
N MET A 122 4.55 -6.61 -0.31
CA MET A 122 5.94 -6.90 -0.62
C MET A 122 6.00 -8.06 -1.61
N ASN A 123 6.82 -7.84 -2.64
CA ASN A 123 7.13 -8.87 -3.61
C ASN A 123 7.66 -10.11 -2.89
N GLN A 124 6.88 -11.19 -3.02
CA GLN A 124 7.15 -12.56 -2.59
C GLN A 124 7.64 -12.68 -1.15
N ALA A 125 6.67 -12.87 -0.25
CA ALA A 125 6.85 -13.55 1.02
C ALA A 125 8.00 -14.58 0.92
N ASP A 126 9.06 -14.37 1.70
CA ASP A 126 10.28 -15.16 1.60
C ASP A 126 10.32 -16.19 2.74
N PRO A 127 10.15 -17.48 2.45
CA PRO A 127 10.23 -18.51 3.48
C PRO A 127 11.61 -18.55 4.15
N SER A 128 12.67 -17.96 3.56
CA SER A 128 14.01 -17.90 4.17
C SER A 128 14.07 -17.06 5.44
N GLY A 129 13.09 -16.18 5.67
CA GLY A 129 12.95 -15.41 6.91
C GLY A 129 12.43 -16.25 8.09
N VAL A 130 11.87 -17.43 7.83
CA VAL A 130 11.37 -18.33 8.87
C VAL A 130 12.46 -19.35 9.22
N THR A 131 13.19 -19.10 10.31
CA THR A 131 14.36 -19.92 10.68
C THR A 131 14.14 -20.83 11.88
N SER A 132 13.06 -20.64 12.63
CA SER A 132 12.88 -21.20 13.97
C SER A 132 11.60 -22.01 14.07
N ALA A 133 11.63 -23.07 14.89
CA ALA A 133 10.45 -23.91 15.13
C ALA A 133 9.38 -23.13 15.90
N ILE A 134 9.81 -22.33 16.87
CA ILE A 134 8.97 -21.45 17.68
C ILE A 134 9.64 -20.09 17.75
N ALA A 135 8.93 -19.03 17.37
CA ALA A 135 9.32 -17.65 17.57
C ALA A 135 8.20 -16.94 18.36
N ALA A 136 8.52 -16.34 19.50
CA ALA A 136 7.55 -15.63 20.31
C ALA A 136 8.07 -14.24 20.70
N ASN A 137 7.17 -13.24 20.72
CA ASN A 137 7.50 -11.90 21.21
C ASN A 137 7.72 -11.87 22.74
N GLY A 138 7.37 -12.96 23.44
CA GLY A 138 7.57 -13.14 24.88
C GLY A 138 8.37 -14.40 25.21
N ASP A 139 8.30 -14.81 26.48
CA ASP A 139 8.97 -16.00 27.00
C ASP A 139 8.27 -17.30 26.56
N VAL A 140 9.05 -18.36 26.33
CA VAL A 140 8.55 -19.68 25.91
C VAL A 140 8.87 -20.71 27.00
N GLU A 141 7.87 -21.13 27.76
CA GLU A 141 8.07 -22.10 28.82
C GLU A 141 7.89 -23.54 28.31
N ILE A 142 9.00 -24.27 28.17
CA ILE A 142 9.00 -25.69 27.77
C ILE A 142 9.14 -26.59 29.01
N LYS A 143 8.15 -27.44 29.25
CA LYS A 143 8.05 -28.36 30.39
C LYS A 143 7.73 -29.79 29.95
N GLY A 144 8.04 -30.76 30.81
CA GLY A 144 7.65 -32.16 30.61
C GLY A 144 8.55 -32.90 29.61
N GLY A 145 7.95 -33.79 28.82
CA GLY A 145 8.60 -34.57 27.76
C GLY A 145 8.43 -33.97 26.36
N ALA A 146 8.16 -32.66 26.27
CA ALA A 146 8.07 -31.95 24.99
C ALA A 146 9.36 -32.10 24.18
N THR A 147 9.23 -32.34 22.89
CA THR A 147 10.36 -32.41 21.95
C THR A 147 10.23 -31.27 20.95
N VAL A 148 11.24 -30.40 20.89
CA VAL A 148 11.34 -29.33 19.90
C VAL A 148 12.56 -29.58 19.03
N ASN A 149 12.36 -29.90 17.75
CA ASN A 149 13.39 -30.14 16.76
C ASN A 149 13.56 -28.87 15.90
N GLY A 150 14.30 -27.89 16.41
CA GLY A 150 14.58 -26.62 15.75
C GLY A 150 14.90 -25.54 16.77
N ASP A 151 15.17 -24.33 16.30
CA ASP A 151 15.47 -23.20 17.18
C ASP A 151 14.20 -22.66 17.85
N VAL A 152 14.34 -22.17 19.07
CA VAL A 152 13.29 -21.51 19.86
C VAL A 152 13.78 -20.10 20.15
N ASP A 153 13.15 -19.11 19.53
CA ASP A 153 13.49 -17.70 19.68
C ASP A 153 12.47 -17.02 20.59
N GLU A 154 12.87 -16.79 21.84
CA GLU A 154 12.12 -16.01 22.81
C GLU A 154 12.41 -14.52 22.65
N ASN A 155 11.44 -13.67 22.97
CA ASN A 155 11.56 -12.21 22.82
C ASN A 155 12.01 -11.79 21.40
N ALA A 156 11.64 -12.60 20.40
CA ALA A 156 11.94 -12.35 19.01
C ALA A 156 11.21 -11.09 18.54
N ILE A 157 11.83 -10.34 17.63
CA ILE A 157 11.17 -9.23 16.95
C ILE A 157 10.86 -9.71 15.55
N PHE A 158 9.59 -10.05 15.32
CA PHE A 158 9.08 -10.37 14.00
C PHE A 158 7.83 -9.54 13.70
N ASP A 159 7.63 -9.28 12.42
CA ASP A 159 6.52 -8.51 11.88
C ASP A 159 5.76 -9.39 10.88
N PHE A 160 4.44 -9.42 10.99
CA PHE A 160 3.59 -10.26 10.16
C PHE A 160 3.72 -9.88 8.69
N GLU A 161 3.69 -8.58 8.41
CA GLU A 161 3.80 -8.01 7.08
C GLU A 161 5.18 -8.27 6.47
N GLU A 162 6.25 -8.23 7.26
CA GLU A 162 7.59 -8.62 6.81
C GLU A 162 7.69 -10.11 6.49
N THR A 163 7.07 -10.97 7.31
CA THR A 163 7.14 -12.43 7.13
C THR A 163 6.34 -12.89 5.91
N PHE A 164 5.08 -12.43 5.78
CA PHE A 164 4.18 -12.89 4.73
C PHE A 164 4.08 -11.95 3.53
N GLY A 165 4.73 -10.79 3.57
CA GLY A 165 4.67 -9.78 2.51
C GLY A 165 3.29 -9.15 2.30
N ILE A 166 2.28 -9.47 3.11
CA ILE A 166 0.92 -8.95 3.01
C ILE A 166 0.40 -8.56 4.39
N SER A 167 -0.53 -7.61 4.44
CA SER A 167 -1.16 -7.22 5.70
C SER A 167 -2.04 -8.32 6.28
N LYS A 168 -2.17 -8.33 7.61
CA LYS A 168 -3.13 -9.18 8.34
C LYS A 168 -4.55 -9.09 7.76
N GLU A 169 -5.01 -7.88 7.47
CA GLU A 169 -6.32 -7.65 6.85
C GLU A 169 -6.42 -8.30 5.46
N THR A 170 -5.37 -8.20 4.65
CA THR A 170 -5.32 -8.85 3.33
C THR A 170 -5.31 -10.36 3.45
N MET A 171 -4.52 -10.92 4.37
CA MET A 171 -4.50 -12.36 4.64
C MET A 171 -5.89 -12.85 5.06
N ARG A 172 -6.54 -12.14 5.99
CA ARG A 172 -7.91 -12.44 6.45
C ARG A 172 -8.92 -12.42 5.31
N ASN A 173 -8.88 -11.38 4.46
CA ASN A 173 -9.80 -11.24 3.34
C ASN A 173 -9.57 -12.29 2.23
N ASN A 174 -8.37 -12.88 2.16
CA ASN A 174 -8.01 -13.94 1.22
C ASN A 174 -7.96 -15.33 1.87
N ALA A 175 -8.41 -15.46 3.13
CA ALA A 175 -8.40 -16.74 3.82
C ALA A 175 -9.32 -17.74 3.09
N THR A 176 -8.82 -18.97 2.92
CA THR A 176 -9.62 -20.08 2.37
C THR A 176 -10.73 -20.48 3.34
N ASN A 177 -10.43 -20.48 4.64
CA ASN A 177 -11.38 -20.73 5.70
C ASN A 177 -11.35 -19.56 6.70
N LEU A 178 -12.50 -18.97 6.98
CA LEU A 178 -12.66 -17.91 7.97
C LEU A 178 -13.63 -18.36 9.05
N TYR A 179 -13.19 -18.34 10.31
CA TYR A 179 -13.97 -18.71 11.48
C TYR A 179 -14.08 -17.55 12.46
N THR A 180 -15.20 -17.49 13.16
CA THR A 180 -15.43 -16.58 14.29
C THR A 180 -15.87 -17.42 15.47
N ASN A 181 -15.10 -17.38 16.56
CA ASN A 181 -15.23 -18.25 17.73
C ASN A 181 -15.44 -19.73 17.34
N PRO A 182 -14.49 -20.33 16.62
CA PRO A 182 -14.63 -21.71 16.16
C PRO A 182 -14.87 -22.66 17.33
N GLU A 183 -15.74 -23.66 17.12
CA GLU A 183 -15.86 -24.78 18.04
C GLU A 183 -14.53 -25.57 18.12
N ASN A 184 -14.38 -26.36 19.18
CA ASN A 184 -13.23 -27.25 19.37
C ASN A 184 -13.03 -28.19 18.17
N ASN A 185 -11.78 -28.33 17.71
CA ASN A 185 -11.39 -29.16 16.56
C ASN A 185 -11.94 -28.66 15.22
N VAL A 186 -11.93 -27.34 14.99
CA VAL A 186 -12.37 -26.73 13.74
C VAL A 186 -11.74 -27.41 12.51
N THR A 187 -12.55 -27.67 11.50
CA THR A 187 -12.14 -28.33 10.26
C THR A 187 -13.02 -27.83 9.10
N PRO A 188 -12.47 -27.63 7.90
CA PRO A 188 -11.08 -27.84 7.50
C PRO A 188 -10.12 -26.75 7.98
N VAL A 189 -8.85 -27.14 8.20
CA VAL A 189 -7.72 -26.21 8.32
C VAL A 189 -6.73 -26.55 7.21
N THR A 190 -6.81 -25.78 6.13
CA THR A 190 -6.09 -25.98 4.86
C THR A 190 -5.76 -24.62 4.23
N ASN A 191 -4.71 -24.54 3.41
CA ASN A 191 -4.28 -23.34 2.69
C ASN A 191 -4.04 -22.15 3.62
N ILE A 192 -4.93 -21.16 3.64
CA ILE A 192 -4.94 -20.06 4.61
C ILE A 192 -6.22 -20.20 5.44
N THR A 193 -6.07 -20.39 6.74
CA THR A 193 -7.19 -20.45 7.69
C THR A 193 -7.03 -19.34 8.70
N TRP A 194 -8.06 -18.52 8.86
CA TRP A 194 -8.12 -17.42 9.81
C TRP A 194 -9.22 -17.67 10.83
N ALA A 195 -8.88 -17.63 12.11
CA ALA A 195 -9.84 -17.74 13.22
C ALA A 195 -9.81 -16.47 14.06
N ASP A 196 -10.91 -15.71 14.05
CA ASP A 196 -11.14 -14.63 15.01
C ASP A 196 -11.71 -15.24 16.29
N VAL A 197 -11.06 -14.99 17.43
CA VAL A 197 -11.46 -15.49 18.76
C VAL A 197 -11.75 -14.30 19.66
N ASP A 198 -12.89 -14.32 20.33
CA ASP A 198 -13.28 -13.26 21.26
C ASP A 198 -12.35 -13.25 22.50
N PRO A 199 -12.15 -12.10 23.17
CA PRO A 199 -11.18 -11.97 24.27
C PRO A 199 -11.40 -12.86 25.50
N GLU A 200 -12.56 -13.50 25.63
CA GLU A 200 -12.90 -14.41 26.74
C GLU A 200 -12.88 -15.90 26.34
N ASP A 201 -12.64 -16.19 25.05
CA ASP A 201 -12.63 -17.52 24.48
C ASP A 201 -11.22 -17.91 24.04
N GLU A 202 -11.02 -19.21 23.77
CA GLU A 202 -9.79 -19.73 23.18
C GLU A 202 -10.13 -20.72 22.04
N MET A 203 -9.40 -20.65 20.93
CA MET A 203 -9.49 -21.68 19.90
C MET A 203 -8.87 -22.97 20.43
N THR A 204 -9.65 -24.06 20.48
CA THR A 204 -9.18 -25.35 21.01
C THR A 204 -9.02 -26.41 19.90
N ILE A 205 -7.90 -27.13 19.92
CA ILE A 205 -7.70 -28.38 19.17
C ILE A 205 -7.31 -29.45 20.18
N SER A 206 -8.13 -30.49 20.33
CA SER A 206 -7.95 -31.53 21.35
C SER A 206 -8.10 -32.97 20.88
N ASP A 207 -8.65 -33.21 19.70
CA ASP A 207 -8.74 -34.54 19.12
C ASP A 207 -7.38 -34.98 18.57
N SER A 208 -6.88 -36.12 19.04
CA SER A 208 -5.64 -36.73 18.53
C SER A 208 -5.70 -37.11 17.06
N ASN A 209 -6.90 -37.27 16.49
CA ASN A 209 -7.11 -37.58 15.08
C ASN A 209 -7.30 -36.34 14.21
N TRP A 210 -7.31 -35.15 14.80
CA TRP A 210 -7.41 -33.91 14.05
C TRP A 210 -6.19 -33.75 13.14
N THR A 211 -6.42 -33.28 11.92
CA THR A 211 -5.34 -33.01 10.95
C THR A 211 -5.58 -31.67 10.28
N GLY A 212 -4.52 -30.87 10.17
CA GLY A 212 -4.54 -29.60 9.43
C GLY A 212 -3.25 -29.38 8.65
N SER A 213 -3.29 -28.48 7.68
CA SER A 213 -2.11 -28.03 6.94
C SER A 213 -2.26 -26.59 6.46
N GLY A 214 -1.16 -25.93 6.09
CA GLY A 214 -1.21 -24.56 5.56
C GLY A 214 -0.78 -23.50 6.58
N ILE A 215 -1.36 -22.32 6.47
CA ILE A 215 -1.16 -21.19 7.37
C ILE A 215 -2.42 -21.10 8.24
N LEU A 216 -2.27 -21.32 9.54
CA LEU A 216 -3.31 -21.14 10.54
C LEU A 216 -3.03 -19.86 11.33
N ILE A 217 -3.85 -18.85 11.13
CA ILE A 217 -3.80 -17.60 11.90
C ILE A 217 -4.92 -17.62 12.94
N VAL A 218 -4.57 -17.49 14.22
CA VAL A 218 -5.50 -17.33 15.33
C VAL A 218 -5.37 -15.91 15.85
N ASN A 219 -6.40 -15.09 15.63
CA ASN A 219 -6.49 -13.74 16.16
C ASN A 219 -7.20 -13.80 17.52
N GLY A 220 -6.41 -14.08 18.56
CA GLY A 220 -6.82 -14.35 19.94
C GLY A 220 -6.04 -15.54 20.52
N ASP A 221 -6.55 -16.09 21.61
CA ASP A 221 -5.88 -17.16 22.36
C ASP A 221 -6.10 -18.55 21.73
N ALA A 222 -5.10 -19.43 21.86
CA ALA A 222 -5.12 -20.78 21.29
C ALA A 222 -4.64 -21.86 22.26
N ARG A 223 -5.35 -22.99 22.30
CA ARG A 223 -4.97 -24.20 23.05
C ARG A 223 -4.94 -25.43 22.14
N ILE A 224 -3.74 -26.01 21.96
CA ILE A 224 -3.52 -27.21 21.14
C ILE A 224 -3.06 -28.35 22.04
N THR A 225 -3.91 -29.37 22.19
CA THR A 225 -3.67 -30.53 23.07
C THR A 225 -3.54 -31.87 22.32
N GLY A 226 -3.89 -31.89 21.03
CA GLY A 226 -3.81 -33.06 20.17
C GLY A 226 -3.81 -32.68 18.68
N GLY A 227 -3.75 -33.70 17.82
CA GLY A 227 -3.81 -33.56 16.37
C GLY A 227 -2.44 -33.43 15.71
N ASN A 228 -2.45 -33.41 14.37
CA ASN A 228 -1.28 -33.23 13.54
C ASN A 228 -1.45 -31.98 12.66
N PHE A 229 -0.45 -31.10 12.63
CA PHE A 229 -0.45 -29.92 11.78
C PHE A 229 0.84 -29.82 10.98
N SER A 230 0.75 -29.48 9.69
CA SER A 230 1.91 -29.23 8.83
C SER A 230 1.83 -27.84 8.17
N GLY A 231 2.74 -26.93 8.51
CA GLY A 231 2.79 -25.57 7.97
C GLY A 231 3.13 -24.51 9.02
N ILE A 232 2.47 -23.35 8.95
CA ILE A 232 2.73 -22.22 9.85
C ILE A 232 1.52 -21.98 10.76
N ILE A 233 1.76 -21.89 12.06
CA ILE A 233 0.76 -21.43 13.04
C ILE A 233 1.17 -20.02 13.48
N TRP A 234 0.26 -19.07 13.39
CA TRP A 234 0.46 -17.69 13.84
C TRP A 234 -0.62 -17.33 14.85
N VAL A 235 -0.24 -17.04 16.09
CA VAL A 235 -1.16 -16.72 17.17
C VAL A 235 -0.94 -15.26 17.58
N VAL A 236 -2.01 -14.47 17.56
CA VAL A 236 -2.05 -13.09 18.06
C VAL A 236 -2.74 -13.11 19.42
N GLY A 237 -2.00 -13.55 20.43
CA GLY A 237 -2.51 -13.87 21.77
C GLY A 237 -1.61 -14.87 22.47
N SER A 238 -2.18 -15.58 23.44
CA SER A 238 -1.50 -16.63 24.21
C SER A 238 -1.63 -18.01 23.55
N LEU A 239 -0.57 -18.82 23.63
CA LEU A 239 -0.54 -20.17 23.06
C LEU A 239 -0.20 -21.21 24.13
N TRP A 240 -1.11 -22.18 24.32
CA TRP A 240 -0.88 -23.35 25.16
C TRP A 240 -0.82 -24.63 24.33
N ILE A 241 0.37 -25.22 24.23
CA ILE A 241 0.58 -26.53 23.63
C ILE A 241 0.73 -27.54 24.76
N SER A 242 -0.15 -28.54 24.81
CA SER A 242 -0.09 -29.62 25.79
C SER A 242 -0.41 -30.99 25.19
N GLY A 243 -0.46 -32.06 25.98
CA GLY A 243 -0.84 -33.39 25.47
C GLY A 243 0.21 -33.99 24.53
N ASN A 244 -0.22 -34.51 23.37
CA ASN A 244 0.67 -35.16 22.39
C ASN A 244 0.41 -34.73 20.91
N PRO A 245 0.27 -33.43 20.59
CA PRO A 245 0.19 -32.98 19.20
C PRO A 245 1.53 -33.15 18.47
N VAL A 246 1.47 -33.28 17.15
CA VAL A 246 2.63 -33.25 16.25
C VAL A 246 2.50 -32.05 15.32
N LEU A 247 3.41 -31.11 15.43
CA LEU A 247 3.41 -29.84 14.70
C LEU A 247 4.68 -29.75 13.86
N ASP A 248 4.55 -29.91 12.55
CA ASP A 248 5.65 -29.87 11.59
C ASP A 248 5.63 -28.54 10.83
N GLY A 249 6.61 -27.67 11.07
CA GLY A 249 6.74 -26.35 10.46
C GLY A 249 7.16 -25.27 11.45
N ALA A 250 6.51 -24.11 11.45
CA ALA A 250 6.88 -22.99 12.32
C ALA A 250 5.69 -22.42 13.10
N ILE A 251 5.97 -21.96 14.32
CA ILE A 251 4.98 -21.37 15.21
C ILE A 251 5.43 -19.95 15.56
N PHE A 252 4.56 -18.98 15.33
CA PHE A 252 4.75 -17.58 15.68
C PHE A 252 3.72 -17.17 16.72
N VAL A 253 4.16 -16.51 17.79
CA VAL A 253 3.28 -16.04 18.88
C VAL A 253 3.52 -14.57 19.15
N GLU A 254 2.61 -13.71 18.69
CA GLU A 254 2.58 -12.29 19.03
C GLU A 254 1.76 -12.11 20.31
N CYS A 255 2.42 -11.76 21.42
CA CYS A 255 1.70 -11.44 22.65
C CYS A 255 2.19 -10.16 23.35
N GLY A 256 1.39 -9.73 24.34
CA GLY A 256 1.32 -8.38 24.84
C GLY A 256 2.24 -8.03 26.00
N THR A 257 2.59 -8.93 26.94
CA THR A 257 3.57 -8.65 28.03
C THR A 257 3.84 -9.75 29.10
N GLU A 258 3.25 -10.96 29.12
CA GLU A 258 3.42 -11.91 30.26
C GLU A 258 3.40 -13.41 29.87
N PHE A 259 4.51 -14.16 29.96
CA PHE A 259 4.60 -15.64 29.80
C PHE A 259 3.52 -16.27 28.91
N ASP A 260 3.63 -16.02 27.60
CA ASP A 260 2.49 -16.18 26.72
C ASP A 260 2.46 -17.51 25.95
N THR A 261 3.60 -18.22 25.92
CA THR A 261 3.70 -19.54 25.26
C THR A 261 4.12 -20.62 26.25
N THR A 262 3.26 -21.60 26.47
CA THR A 262 3.59 -22.78 27.29
C THR A 262 3.53 -24.04 26.46
N VAL A 263 4.61 -24.81 26.46
CA VAL A 263 4.70 -26.13 25.82
C VAL A 263 4.90 -27.17 26.92
N THR A 264 3.91 -28.02 27.17
CA THR A 264 3.94 -29.03 28.26
C THR A 264 3.42 -30.40 27.82
N GLY A 265 3.56 -31.45 28.62
CA GLY A 265 3.18 -32.81 28.20
C GLY A 265 4.25 -33.48 27.34
N ASN A 266 3.87 -34.13 26.23
CA ASN A 266 4.81 -34.70 25.24
C ASN A 266 4.48 -34.29 23.78
N PRO A 267 4.27 -32.99 23.48
CA PRO A 267 4.14 -32.52 22.11
C PRO A 267 5.44 -32.71 21.33
N THR A 268 5.33 -32.88 20.03
CA THR A 268 6.47 -32.82 19.10
C THR A 268 6.29 -31.61 18.20
N VAL A 269 7.24 -30.68 18.25
CA VAL A 269 7.31 -29.52 17.35
C VAL A 269 8.58 -29.68 16.53
N SER A 270 8.48 -29.83 15.21
CA SER A 270 9.64 -30.00 14.34
C SER A 270 9.66 -28.91 13.29
N PHE A 271 10.76 -28.17 13.20
CA PHE A 271 10.96 -27.24 12.10
C PHE A 271 11.05 -28.01 10.78
N ASP A 272 10.16 -27.67 9.84
CA ASP A 272 10.12 -28.27 8.52
C ASP A 272 10.08 -27.19 7.43
N GLY A 273 11.26 -26.90 6.85
CA GLY A 273 11.42 -25.92 5.78
C GLY A 273 10.68 -26.27 4.49
N ASP A 274 10.46 -27.57 4.20
CA ASP A 274 9.70 -27.99 3.02
C ASP A 274 8.21 -27.68 3.21
N SER A 275 7.67 -28.00 4.40
CA SER A 275 6.31 -27.60 4.77
C SER A 275 6.12 -26.08 4.71
N ILE A 276 7.06 -25.32 5.29
CA ILE A 276 7.02 -23.84 5.30
C ILE A 276 7.05 -23.30 3.87
N SER A 277 8.03 -23.68 3.05
CA SER A 277 8.13 -23.17 1.68
C SER A 277 6.90 -23.49 0.82
N GLY A 278 6.26 -24.63 1.05
CA GLY A 278 5.01 -25.02 0.39
C GLY A 278 3.84 -24.09 0.73
N VAL A 279 3.71 -23.65 1.98
CA VAL A 279 2.56 -22.82 2.40
C VAL A 279 2.61 -21.38 1.87
N PHE A 280 3.80 -20.87 1.58
CA PHE A 280 3.96 -19.56 0.93
C PHE A 280 3.37 -19.52 -0.48
N GLY A 281 3.22 -20.68 -1.13
CA GLY A 281 2.51 -20.80 -2.41
C GLY A 281 1.00 -20.55 -2.32
N TYR A 282 0.41 -20.51 -1.12
CA TYR A 282 -1.00 -20.16 -0.92
C TYR A 282 -1.24 -18.65 -0.83
N LEU A 283 -0.18 -17.86 -0.66
CA LEU A 283 -0.28 -16.42 -0.56
C LEU A 283 -0.66 -15.84 -1.93
N PRO A 284 -1.53 -14.82 -1.97
CA PRO A 284 -1.89 -14.16 -3.21
C PRO A 284 -0.67 -13.44 -3.81
N SER A 285 -0.15 -13.99 -4.92
CA SER A 285 1.09 -13.53 -5.56
C SER A 285 0.92 -12.28 -6.45
N ASP A 286 -0.32 -11.96 -6.84
CA ASP A 286 -0.65 -10.95 -7.85
C ASP A 286 -1.50 -9.80 -7.27
N LEU A 287 -1.27 -9.42 -6.02
CA LEU A 287 -2.01 -8.30 -5.45
C LEU A 287 -1.56 -7.00 -6.13
N PRO A 288 -2.48 -6.28 -6.80
CA PRO A 288 -2.13 -5.02 -7.41
C PRO A 288 -1.79 -4.00 -6.31
N PRO A 289 -0.94 -3.02 -6.60
CA PRO A 289 -0.59 -1.98 -5.65
C PRO A 289 -1.82 -1.12 -5.35
N GLN A 290 -2.00 -0.73 -4.10
CA GLN A 290 -3.13 0.05 -3.67
C GLN A 290 -2.73 1.51 -3.43
N LEU A 291 -3.49 2.44 -4.00
CA LEU A 291 -3.34 3.86 -3.73
C LEU A 291 -3.98 4.19 -2.38
N ILE A 292 -3.15 4.52 -1.38
CA ILE A 292 -3.60 4.83 -0.01
C ILE A 292 -3.98 6.30 0.12
N SER A 293 -3.17 7.19 -0.47
CA SER A 293 -3.46 8.62 -0.47
C SER A 293 -2.90 9.32 -1.69
N TRP A 294 -3.51 10.44 -2.06
CA TRP A 294 -3.14 11.25 -3.21
C TRP A 294 -3.33 12.74 -2.88
N LYS A 295 -2.40 13.57 -3.33
CA LYS A 295 -2.43 15.02 -3.12
C LYS A 295 -1.72 15.76 -4.28
N GLU A 296 -2.37 16.78 -4.81
CA GLU A 296 -1.77 17.81 -5.67
C GLU A 296 -1.07 18.89 -4.82
N ASN A 297 0.15 19.29 -5.20
CA ASN A 297 0.94 20.33 -4.52
C ASN A 297 1.03 21.63 -5.31
#